data_AF-A0AA35RWX0-F1
#
_entry.id   AF-A0AA35RWX0-F1
#
_cell.length_a   1.000
_cell.length_b   1.000
_cell.length_c   1.000
_cell.angle_alpha   90.00
_cell.angle_beta   90.00
_cell.angle_gamma   90.00
#
_symmetry.space_group_name_H-M   'P 1'
#
loop_
_entity.id
_entity.type
_entity.pdbx_description
1 polymer ?
#
loop_
_entity_poly.entity_id
_entity_poly.type
_entity_poly.pdbx_seq_one_letter_code
_entity_poly.pdbx_strand_id
1 'polypeptide(L)'
;MTLALVGVVGLLALVGFNRLFLLFHLISFSNDFWMLDPRRDYLIAMFPQGFFFEATMLIAFCTIAAAAVLAVAPRIVRIVAPWIYNPINTPHGDSG
;
A
#
# COMPACT_ATOMS: atom_id res chain seq x y z
N MET A 1 -11.56 6.18 2.40
CA MET A 1 -11.98 4.79 2.07
C MET A 1 -10.78 3.86 1.96
N THR A 2 -9.76 4.19 1.16
CA THR A 2 -8.54 3.38 0.98
C THR A 2 -7.84 2.98 2.27
N LEU A 3 -7.54 3.93 3.17
CA LEU A 3 -6.89 3.62 4.46
C LEU A 3 -7.71 2.65 5.33
N ALA A 4 -9.03 2.80 5.34
CA ALA A 4 -9.91 1.92 6.10
C ALA A 4 -9.93 0.49 5.52
N LEU A 5 -10.04 0.37 4.19
CA LEU A 5 -10.03 -0.92 3.51
C LEU A 5 -8.69 -1.65 3.71
N VAL A 6 -7.57 -0.97 3.46
CA VAL A 6 -6.23 -1.54 3.64
C VAL A 6 -5.97 -1.88 5.12
N GLY A 7 -6.42 -1.04 6.04
CA GLY A 7 -6.32 -1.32 7.48
C GLY A 7 -7.10 -2.57 7.89
N VAL A 8 -8.34 -2.73 7.42
CA VAL A 8 -9.16 -3.92 7.72
C VAL A 8 -8.53 -5.17 7.11
N VAL A 9 -8.13 -5.13 5.83
CA VAL A 9 -7.50 -6.28 5.16
C VAL A 9 -6.18 -6.66 5.83
N GLY A 10 -5.34 -5.68 6.18
CA GLY A 10 -4.09 -5.92 6.91
C GLY A 10 -4.33 -6.52 8.29
N LEU A 11 -5.34 -6.05 9.02
CA LEU A 11 -5.67 -6.60 10.35
C LEU A 11 -6.20 -8.04 10.25
N LEU A 12 -7.05 -8.33 9.28
CA LEU A 12 -7.52 -9.69 9.01
C LEU A 12 -6.37 -10.62 8.59
N ALA A 13 -5.41 -10.12 7.80
CA ALA A 13 -4.21 -10.85 7.44
C ALA A 13 -3.35 -11.17 8.68
N LEU A 14 -3.20 -10.24 9.63
CA LEU A 14 -2.46 -10.48 10.88
C LEU A 14 -3.12 -11.53 11.78
N VAL A 15 -4.45 -11.51 11.89
CA VAL A 15 -5.19 -12.43 12.78
C VAL A 15 -5.37 -13.81 12.15
N GLY A 16 -5.49 -13.90 10.83
CA GLY A 16 -5.95 -15.11 10.17
C GLY A 16 -5.52 -15.24 8.71
N PHE A 17 -4.25 -14.96 8.41
CA PHE A 17 -3.72 -15.02 7.04
C PHE A 17 -4.08 -16.32 6.32
N ASN A 18 -4.00 -17.46 7.01
CA ASN A 18 -4.26 -18.77 6.39
C ASN A 18 -5.69 -18.90 5.83
N ARG A 19 -6.69 -18.41 6.58
CA ARG A 19 -8.09 -18.41 6.12
C ARG A 19 -8.32 -17.38 5.02
N LEU A 20 -7.73 -16.20 5.16
CA LEU A 20 -7.84 -15.13 4.18
C LEU A 20 -7.22 -15.54 2.84
N PHE A 21 -6.07 -16.21 2.88
CA PHE A 21 -5.39 -16.77 1.73
C PHE A 21 -6.24 -17.86 1.05
N LEU A 22 -6.85 -18.77 1.81
CA LEU A 22 -7.79 -19.75 1.27
C LEU A 22 -9.01 -19.11 0.61
N LEU A 23 -9.65 -18.16 1.29
CA LEU A 23 -10.82 -17.43 0.77
C LEU A 23 -10.48 -16.69 -0.53
N PHE A 24 -9.31 -16.06 -0.59
CA PHE A 24 -8.82 -15.42 -1.80
C PHE A 24 -8.75 -16.43 -2.96
N HIS A 25 -8.16 -17.60 -2.77
CA HIS A 25 -8.06 -18.62 -3.83
C HIS A 25 -9.42 -19.13 -4.28
N LEU A 26 -10.33 -19.41 -3.34
CA LEU A 26 -11.69 -19.87 -3.65
C LEU A 26 -12.51 -18.84 -4.43
N ILE A 27 -12.30 -17.54 -4.16
CA ILE A 27 -13.03 -16.46 -4.85
C ILE A 27 -12.38 -16.15 -6.21
N SER A 28 -11.05 -16.17 -6.29
CA SER A 28 -10.31 -15.81 -7.50
C SER A 28 -10.26 -16.92 -8.54
N PHE A 29 -10.36 -18.18 -8.13
CA PHE A 29 -10.26 -19.33 -9.03
C PHE A 29 -11.41 -20.31 -8.82
N SER A 30 -12.03 -20.74 -9.91
CA SER A 30 -13.08 -21.78 -9.92
C SER A 30 -12.53 -23.18 -10.19
N ASN A 31 -11.21 -23.38 -10.03
CA ASN A 31 -10.51 -24.64 -10.28
C ASN A 31 -9.54 -24.95 -9.13
N ASP A 32 -9.03 -26.18 -9.07
CA ASP A 32 -8.16 -26.65 -7.99
C ASP A 32 -6.65 -26.49 -8.29
N PHE A 33 -6.25 -25.78 -9.35
CA PHE A 33 -4.83 -25.64 -9.72
C PHE A 33 -4.00 -24.83 -8.71
N TRP A 34 -4.64 -24.22 -7.72
CA TRP A 34 -3.96 -23.58 -6.61
C TRP A 34 -3.52 -24.57 -5.50
N MET A 35 -4.10 -25.78 -5.46
CA MET A 35 -3.64 -26.87 -4.59
C MET A 35 -2.49 -27.62 -5.28
N LEU A 36 -1.31 -27.02 -5.22
CA LEU A 36 -0.09 -27.58 -5.78
C LEU A 36 0.63 -28.49 -4.78
N ASP A 37 1.13 -29.64 -5.24
CA ASP A 37 1.94 -30.55 -4.41
C ASP A 37 3.41 -30.08 -4.47
N PRO A 38 4.03 -29.68 -3.34
CA PRO A 38 5.44 -29.23 -3.33
C PRO A 38 6.43 -30.26 -3.89
N ARG A 39 6.05 -31.54 -3.98
CA ARG A 39 6.89 -32.61 -4.52
C ARG A 39 6.81 -32.74 -6.03
N ARG A 40 5.79 -32.16 -6.67
CA ARG A 40 5.56 -32.23 -8.13
C ARG A 40 5.52 -30.86 -8.79
N ASP A 41 5.10 -29.85 -8.06
CA ASP A 41 4.78 -28.53 -8.58
C ASP A 41 5.75 -27.47 -8.02
N TYR A 42 6.67 -27.01 -8.87
CA TYR A 42 7.73 -26.07 -8.50
C TYR A 42 7.22 -24.68 -8.07
N LEU A 43 6.02 -24.29 -8.50
CA LEU A 43 5.46 -22.96 -8.22
C LEU A 43 5.30 -22.69 -6.72
N ILE A 44 4.86 -23.69 -5.93
CA ILE A 44 4.65 -23.51 -4.49
C ILE A 44 5.97 -23.58 -3.69
N ALA A 45 7.00 -24.20 -4.26
CA ALA A 45 8.36 -24.18 -3.71
C ALA A 45 9.02 -22.80 -3.87
N MET A 46 8.68 -22.06 -4.95
CA MET A 46 9.22 -20.73 -5.21
C MET A 46 8.48 -19.63 -4.42
N PHE A 47 7.16 -19.78 -4.22
CA PHE A 47 6.34 -18.83 -3.46
C PHE A 47 5.60 -19.54 -2.33
N PRO A 48 6.30 -19.85 -1.22
CA PRO A 48 5.65 -20.44 -0.06
C PRO A 48 4.66 -19.44 0.56
N GLN A 49 3.73 -19.95 1.36
CA GLN A 49 2.70 -19.12 1.99
C GLN A 49 3.25 -17.90 2.76
N GLY A 50 4.42 -18.04 3.41
CA GLY A 50 5.08 -16.95 4.12
C GLY A 50 5.45 -15.77 3.22
N PHE A 51 5.86 -16.04 1.98
CA PHE A 51 6.17 -14.98 1.00
C PHE A 51 4.94 -14.11 0.73
N PHE A 52 3.76 -14.72 0.56
CA PHE A 52 2.52 -13.98 0.32
C PHE A 52 2.08 -13.15 1.52
N PHE A 53 2.34 -13.62 2.74
CA PHE A 53 2.10 -12.84 3.95
C PHE A 53 2.98 -11.58 3.98
N GLU A 54 4.28 -11.76 3.78
CA GLU A 54 5.24 -10.64 3.75
C GLU A 54 4.89 -9.64 2.64
N ALA A 55 4.56 -10.14 1.44
CA ALA A 55 4.13 -9.30 0.32
C ALA A 55 2.83 -8.52 0.64
N THR A 56 1.86 -9.17 1.28
CA THR A 56 0.60 -8.52 1.70
C THR A 56 0.87 -7.40 2.69
N MET A 57 1.72 -7.65 3.69
CA MET A 57 2.11 -6.64 4.68
C MET A 57 2.89 -5.48 4.06
N LEU A 58 3.81 -5.78 3.14
CA LEU A 58 4.58 -4.77 2.42
C LEU A 58 3.66 -3.86 1.58
N ILE A 59 2.74 -4.45 0.82
CA ILE A 59 1.78 -3.70 0.00
C ILE A 59 0.88 -2.84 0.90
N ALA A 60 0.36 -3.39 2.01
CA ALA A 60 -0.46 -2.66 2.96
C ALA A 60 0.30 -1.45 3.52
N PHE A 61 1.55 -1.63 3.95
CA PHE A 61 2.40 -0.56 4.46
C PHE A 61 2.67 0.52 3.40
N CYS A 62 3.14 0.13 2.21
CA CYS A 62 3.42 1.06 1.11
C CYS A 62 2.18 1.87 0.72
N THR A 63 1.00 1.24 0.72
CA THR A 63 -0.26 1.92 0.39
C THR A 63 -0.64 2.96 1.45
N ILE A 64 -0.46 2.64 2.73
CA ILE A 64 -0.69 3.58 3.83
C ILE A 64 0.29 4.75 3.75
N ALA A 65 1.58 4.48 3.51
CA ALA A 65 2.61 5.50 3.38
C ALA A 65 2.32 6.44 2.21
N ALA A 66 1.99 5.91 1.03
CA ALA A 66 1.63 6.70 -0.14
C ALA A 66 0.39 7.58 0.12
N ALA A 67 -0.65 7.02 0.77
CA ALA A 67 -1.84 7.78 1.14
C ALA A 67 -1.54 8.90 2.14
N ALA A 68 -0.63 8.67 3.10
CA ALA A 68 -0.20 9.69 4.05
C ALA A 68 0.54 10.84 3.35
N VAL A 69 1.46 10.53 2.43
CA VAL A 69 2.18 11.54 1.62
C VAL A 69 1.19 12.40 0.84
N LEU A 70 0.25 11.78 0.13
CA LEU A 70 -0.78 12.51 -0.64
C LEU A 70 -1.69 13.36 0.25
N ALA A 71 -1.97 12.95 1.49
CA ALA A 71 -2.76 13.73 2.42
C ALA A 71 -1.99 14.91 3.02
N VAL A 72 -0.68 14.78 3.22
CA VAL A 72 0.14 15.77 3.92
C VAL A 72 0.74 16.80 2.96
N ALA A 73 1.24 16.37 1.79
CA ALA A 73 1.87 17.24 0.80
C ALA A 73 1.07 18.51 0.46
N PRO A 74 -0.23 18.45 0.11
CA PRO A 74 -1.00 19.66 -0.22
C PRO A 74 -1.23 20.56 1.01
N ARG A 75 -1.27 20.00 2.22
CA ARG A 75 -1.38 20.81 3.46
C ARG A 75 -0.11 21.62 3.69
N ILE A 76 1.06 21.02 3.46
CA ILE A 76 2.36 21.71 3.54
C ILE A 76 2.41 22.83 2.50
N VAL A 77 2.05 22.52 1.24
CA VAL A 77 2.03 23.53 0.18
C VAL A 77 1.12 24.69 0.53
N ARG A 78 -0.08 24.45 1.10
CA ARG A 78 -0.97 25.54 1.53
C ARG A 78 -0.41 26.42 2.66
N ILE A 79 0.43 25.87 3.53
CA ILE A 79 1.08 26.62 4.62
C ILE A 79 2.26 27.44 4.08
N VAL A 80 3.02 26.88 3.15
CA VAL A 80 4.26 27.51 2.62
C VAL A 80 3.99 28.44 1.43
N ALA A 81 2.95 28.17 0.63
CA ALA A 81 2.59 28.97 -0.54
C ALA A 81 2.37 30.46 -0.22
N PRO A 82 1.69 30.86 0.87
CA PRO A 82 1.58 32.27 1.24
C PRO A 82 2.93 32.96 1.44
N TRP A 83 3.96 32.25 1.90
CA TRP A 83 5.31 32.79 2.05
C TRP A 83 6.03 32.96 0.70
N ILE A 84 5.74 32.09 -0.28
CA ILE A 84 6.35 32.14 -1.61
C ILE A 84 5.70 33.22 -2.50
N TYR A 85 4.38 33.36 -2.44
CA TYR A 85 3.63 34.31 -3.25
C TYR A 85 3.41 35.68 -2.57
N ASN A 86 4.02 35.91 -1.41
CA ASN A 86 3.93 37.21 -0.72
C ASN A 86 4.72 38.28 -1.48
N PRO A 87 4.10 39.36 -1.98
CA PRO A 87 4.78 40.42 -2.71
C PRO A 87 5.86 41.17 -1.89
N ILE A 88 5.86 41.01 -0.56
CA ILE A 88 6.89 41.57 0.34
C ILE A 88 8.21 40.77 0.26
N ASN A 89 8.15 39.52 -0.21
CA ASN A 89 9.27 38.58 -0.22
C ASN A 89 9.91 38.45 -1.61
N THR A 90 9.24 38.94 -2.66
CA THR A 90 9.81 39.05 -4.00
C THR A 90 10.92 40.11 -3.98
N PRO A 91 12.15 39.80 -4.42
CA PRO A 91 13.20 40.80 -4.57
C PRO A 91 12.66 41.85 -5.55
N HIS A 92 12.33 43.03 -5.04
CA HIS A 92 12.05 44.16 -5.89
C HIS A 92 13.37 44.49 -6.57
N GLY A 93 13.49 44.07 -7.82
CA GLY A 93 14.57 44.48 -8.70
C GLY A 93 14.72 45.98 -8.57
N ASP A 94 15.88 46.33 -8.06
CA ASP A 94 16.36 47.66 -7.77
C ASP A 94 16.08 48.52 -9.00
N SER A 95 15.11 49.44 -8.89
CA SER A 95 14.85 50.45 -9.91
C SER A 95 16.01 51.45 -9.87
N GLY A 96 17.03 51.20 -10.68
CA GLY A 96 18.14 52.10 -10.99
C GLY A 96 18.26 52.30 -12.49
#